data_AF-A0A2N2PP80-F1
#
_entry.id   AF-A0A2N2PP80-F1
#
_cell.length_a   1.000
_cell.length_b   1.000
_cell.length_c   1.000
_cell.angle_alpha   90.00
_cell.angle_beta   90.00
_cell.angle_gamma   90.00
#
_symmetry.space_group_name_H-M   'P 1'
#
loop_
_entity.id
_entity.type
_entity.pdbx_description
1 polymer ?
#
loop_
_entity_poly.entity_id
_entity_poly.type
_entity_poly.pdbx_seq_one_letter_code
_entity_poly.pdbx_strand_id
1 'polypeptide(L)'
;VKDAEIAMREARRQLELLTCQNVRAEESDFYAYRYLASEGFLPGYNFPALPVRAFISSRSEGEFISRPRFLAINEFGPDNVIYHEGAKYQINRAWLPAQEPEKRFVRAKLCLSCGYLHEGEAVNEEKCGNCGGALESGGLYVVNLLEMPTQGTERRDRITSDEEERMRMGYDVQTNFRYAQGPDGRLRRRLASAVDVKQKKLLDVSYAPAATLWRINHGWRRRQEVGYRLDLKRGIWLGQNETPGKTPGGTAGEVKSQVRLFVRGTANALLAYPREGAAMDSPSFLPSLQYALARGIQELFEVEESELASERIGEGEHLGILF
;
A
#
# COMPACT_ATOMS: atom_id res chain seq x y z
N VAL A 1 -14.44 -4.74 -34.42
CA VAL A 1 -13.70 -3.68 -35.15
C VAL A 1 -13.62 -2.41 -34.32
N LYS A 2 -14.76 -1.80 -33.93
CA LYS A 2 -14.79 -0.59 -33.10
C LYS A 2 -14.04 -0.68 -31.75
N ASP A 3 -14.20 -1.78 -31.01
CA ASP A 3 -13.49 -1.97 -29.72
C ASP A 3 -11.98 -2.15 -29.90
N ALA A 4 -11.56 -2.78 -30.99
CA ALA A 4 -10.15 -2.96 -31.32
C ALA A 4 -9.50 -1.62 -31.74
N GLU A 5 -10.24 -0.76 -32.45
CA GLU A 5 -9.78 0.59 -32.80
C GLU A 5 -9.63 1.49 -31.55
N ILE A 6 -10.55 1.39 -30.59
CA ILE A 6 -10.47 2.11 -29.31
C ILE A 6 -9.23 1.65 -28.54
N ALA A 7 -9.06 0.33 -28.34
CA ALA A 7 -7.90 -0.24 -27.66
C ALA A 7 -6.58 0.14 -28.33
N MET A 8 -6.53 0.15 -29.67
CA MET A 8 -5.34 0.55 -30.43
C MET A 8 -5.02 2.05 -30.26
N ARG A 9 -6.03 2.91 -30.21
CA ARG A 9 -5.85 4.35 -29.97
C ARG A 9 -5.34 4.61 -28.54
N GLU A 10 -5.92 3.94 -27.55
CA GLU A 10 -5.47 4.02 -26.16
C GLU A 10 -4.01 3.56 -26.01
N ALA A 11 -3.66 2.43 -26.61
CA ALA A 11 -2.30 1.91 -26.57
C ALA A 11 -1.28 2.86 -27.23
N ARG A 12 -1.64 3.48 -28.37
CA ARG A 12 -0.81 4.50 -29.02
C ARG A 12 -0.59 5.71 -28.12
N ARG A 13 -1.66 6.23 -27.50
CA ARG A 13 -1.56 7.36 -26.58
C ARG A 13 -0.68 7.04 -25.38
N GLN A 14 -0.82 5.84 -24.80
CA GLN A 14 0.05 5.40 -23.71
C GLN A 14 1.52 5.38 -24.15
N LEU A 15 1.82 4.85 -25.34
CA LEU A 15 3.18 4.83 -25.88
C LEU A 15 3.74 6.25 -26.02
N GLU A 16 2.95 7.20 -26.53
CA GLU A 16 3.35 8.60 -26.64
C GLU A 16 3.71 9.20 -25.28
N LEU A 17 2.85 9.00 -24.27
CA LEU A 17 3.08 9.48 -22.90
C LEU A 17 4.33 8.83 -22.26
N LEU A 18 4.49 7.52 -22.42
CA LEU A 18 5.63 6.76 -21.91
C LEU A 18 6.95 7.18 -22.56
N THR A 19 6.92 7.53 -23.85
CA THR A 19 8.08 7.99 -24.62
C THR A 19 8.29 9.50 -24.56
N CYS A 20 7.47 10.21 -23.77
CA CYS A 20 7.47 11.67 -23.66
C CYS A 20 7.31 12.38 -25.03
N GLN A 21 6.65 11.74 -25.99
CA GLN A 21 6.31 12.37 -27.26
C GLN A 21 5.18 13.39 -27.02
N ASN A 22 5.37 14.62 -27.50
CA ASN A 22 4.42 15.73 -27.33
C ASN A 22 4.13 16.12 -25.86
N VAL A 23 5.02 15.76 -24.93
CA VAL A 23 4.99 16.19 -23.52
C VAL A 23 6.35 16.82 -23.19
N ARG A 24 6.38 17.82 -22.30
CA ARG A 24 7.65 18.33 -21.78
C ARG A 24 8.34 17.23 -20.97
N ALA A 25 9.47 16.74 -21.46
CA ALA A 25 10.20 15.61 -20.87
C ALA A 25 10.56 15.86 -19.38
N GLU A 26 10.80 17.12 -19.01
CA GLU A 26 11.13 17.55 -17.63
C GLU A 26 9.95 17.41 -16.66
N GLU A 27 8.72 17.51 -17.15
CA GLU A 27 7.48 17.39 -16.36
C GLU A 27 6.97 15.93 -16.35
N SER A 28 7.60 15.05 -17.13
CA SER A 28 7.18 13.66 -17.26
C SER A 28 7.73 12.79 -16.15
N ASP A 29 6.84 12.05 -15.49
CA ASP A 29 7.21 10.98 -14.56
C ASP A 29 7.96 9.83 -15.25
N PHE A 30 8.00 9.79 -16.60
CA PHE A 30 8.65 8.77 -17.41
C PHE A 30 10.06 9.18 -17.89
N TYR A 31 10.55 10.35 -17.45
CA TYR A 31 11.89 10.79 -17.77
C TYR A 31 12.95 9.82 -17.23
N ALA A 32 13.87 9.39 -18.09
CA ALA A 32 14.84 8.33 -17.79
C ALA A 32 15.67 8.63 -16.52
N TYR A 33 16.08 9.88 -16.31
CA TYR A 33 16.81 10.26 -15.09
C TYR A 33 15.97 10.09 -13.83
N ARG A 34 14.67 10.38 -13.87
CA ARG A 34 13.78 10.22 -12.72
C ARG A 34 13.55 8.75 -12.40
N TYR A 35 13.44 7.91 -13.43
CA TYR A 35 13.42 6.46 -13.28
C TYR A 35 14.72 5.93 -12.66
N LEU A 36 15.88 6.26 -13.25
CA LEU A 36 17.19 5.82 -12.74
C LEU A 36 17.46 6.32 -11.32
N ALA A 37 17.05 7.55 -10.99
CA ALA A 37 17.15 8.10 -9.65
C ALA A 37 16.34 7.29 -8.63
N SER A 38 15.10 6.94 -8.98
CA SER A 38 14.21 6.19 -8.11
C SER A 38 14.65 4.75 -7.85
N GLU A 39 15.40 4.17 -8.81
CA GLU A 39 16.05 2.86 -8.70
C GLU A 39 17.42 2.95 -7.98
N GLY A 40 17.81 4.14 -7.49
CA GLY A 40 19.04 4.33 -6.71
C GLY A 40 20.33 4.36 -7.52
N PHE A 41 20.26 4.45 -8.86
CA PHE A 41 21.44 4.52 -9.74
C PHE A 41 22.13 5.89 -9.72
N LEU A 42 21.46 6.96 -9.27
CA LEU A 42 22.03 8.30 -9.20
C LEU A 42 22.45 8.64 -7.76
N PRO A 43 23.72 9.04 -7.52
CA PRO A 43 24.17 9.43 -6.20
C PRO A 43 23.57 10.78 -5.77
N GLY A 44 23.08 10.87 -4.53
CA GLY A 44 22.99 12.14 -3.82
C GLY A 44 21.68 12.94 -3.90
N TYR A 45 20.56 12.36 -4.33
CA TYR A 45 19.26 13.01 -4.18
C TYR A 45 18.24 12.03 -3.59
N ASN A 46 17.58 12.45 -2.51
CA ASN A 46 16.45 11.74 -1.91
C ASN A 46 15.23 11.87 -2.83
N PHE A 47 15.30 11.27 -4.02
CA PHE A 47 14.19 11.29 -4.95
C PHE A 47 13.05 10.44 -4.37
N PRO A 48 11.82 10.97 -4.35
CA PRO A 48 10.67 10.20 -3.91
C PRO A 48 10.58 8.90 -4.70
N ALA A 49 10.30 7.81 -4.00
CA ALA A 49 9.92 6.54 -4.61
C ALA A 49 8.88 6.79 -5.72
N LEU A 50 9.02 6.10 -6.87
CA LEU A 50 8.11 6.33 -8.01
C LEU A 50 6.65 6.24 -7.55
N PRO A 51 5.82 7.23 -7.91
CA PRO A 51 4.41 7.21 -7.56
C PRO A 51 3.72 6.01 -8.20
N VAL A 52 2.61 5.59 -7.61
CA VAL A 52 1.68 4.72 -8.32
C VAL A 52 0.88 5.59 -9.29
N ARG A 53 0.57 5.03 -10.45
CA ARG A 53 -0.15 5.73 -11.52
C ARG A 53 -1.50 5.07 -11.77
N ALA A 54 -2.47 5.87 -12.18
CA ALA A 54 -3.72 5.41 -12.77
C ALA A 54 -3.89 6.04 -14.15
N PHE A 55 -4.24 5.23 -15.15
CA PHE A 55 -4.58 5.70 -16.49
C PHE A 55 -6.07 6.02 -16.56
N ILE A 56 -6.41 7.27 -16.89
CA ILE A 56 -7.77 7.74 -17.09
C ILE A 56 -8.15 7.57 -18.56
N SER A 57 -9.05 6.63 -18.85
CA SER A 57 -9.54 6.35 -20.21
C SER A 57 -10.65 7.34 -20.61
N SER A 58 -10.26 8.55 -21.03
CA SER A 58 -11.23 9.54 -21.54
C SER A 58 -11.56 9.31 -23.02
N ARG A 59 -12.68 9.89 -23.50
CA ARG A 59 -13.10 9.77 -24.91
C ARG A 59 -12.24 10.59 -25.89
N SER A 60 -11.60 11.65 -25.42
CA SER A 60 -10.83 12.60 -26.23
C SER A 60 -9.34 12.32 -26.13
N GLU A 61 -8.77 12.31 -24.91
CA GLU A 61 -7.36 12.02 -24.65
C GLU A 61 -7.19 11.31 -23.29
N GLY A 62 -6.51 10.16 -23.28
CA GLY A 62 -6.16 9.49 -22.04
C GLY A 62 -4.93 10.12 -21.38
N GLU A 63 -4.91 10.14 -20.05
CA GLU A 63 -3.79 10.67 -19.27
C GLU A 63 -3.44 9.79 -18.06
N PHE A 64 -2.27 10.02 -17.48
CA PHE A 64 -1.84 9.38 -16.25
C PHE A 64 -1.96 10.33 -15.08
N ILE A 65 -2.63 9.88 -14.01
CA ILE A 65 -2.62 10.56 -12.71
C ILE A 65 -1.66 9.82 -11.80
N SER A 66 -0.76 10.57 -11.15
CA SER A 66 0.21 10.04 -10.21
C SER A 66 -0.17 10.35 -8.76
N ARG A 67 0.08 9.38 -7.87
CA ARG A 67 -0.12 9.53 -6.43
C ARG A 67 1.04 8.94 -5.62
N PRO A 68 1.41 9.56 -4.48
CA PRO A 68 2.32 8.96 -3.52
C PRO A 68 1.84 7.55 -3.14
N ARG A 69 2.78 6.60 -3.02
CA ARG A 69 2.47 5.17 -2.86
C ARG A 69 1.49 4.89 -1.71
N PHE A 70 1.75 5.44 -0.53
CA PHE A 70 0.92 5.21 0.65
C PHE A 70 -0.48 5.81 0.56
N LEU A 71 -0.71 6.80 -0.29
CA LEU A 71 -2.04 7.35 -0.57
C LEU A 71 -2.75 6.52 -1.65
N ALA A 72 -2.01 6.14 -2.70
CA ALA A 72 -2.50 5.36 -3.82
C ALA A 72 -3.12 4.02 -3.42
N ILE A 73 -2.65 3.38 -2.34
CA ILE A 73 -3.23 2.11 -1.86
C ILE A 73 -4.72 2.21 -1.52
N ASN A 74 -5.18 3.42 -1.15
CA ASN A 74 -6.57 3.75 -0.87
C ASN A 74 -7.26 4.41 -2.07
N GLU A 75 -6.57 5.27 -2.82
CA GLU A 75 -7.19 5.98 -3.95
C GLU A 75 -7.33 5.13 -5.21
N PHE A 76 -6.35 4.26 -5.48
CA PHE A 76 -6.26 3.43 -6.68
C PHE A 76 -6.57 1.96 -6.37
N GLY A 77 -7.31 1.69 -5.29
CA GLY A 77 -7.78 0.35 -4.97
C GLY A 77 -8.80 -0.18 -5.99
N PRO A 78 -8.98 -1.50 -6.11
CA PRO A 78 -9.94 -2.10 -7.03
C PRO A 78 -11.35 -1.61 -6.75
N ASP A 79 -12.12 -1.36 -7.81
CA ASP A 79 -13.47 -0.80 -7.79
C ASP A 79 -13.60 0.61 -7.19
N ASN A 80 -12.50 1.29 -6.82
CA ASN A 80 -12.61 2.68 -6.39
C ASN A 80 -12.97 3.59 -7.56
N VAL A 81 -13.57 4.75 -7.27
CA VAL A 81 -13.92 5.74 -8.29
C VAL A 81 -13.09 7.01 -8.15
N ILE A 82 -12.46 7.40 -9.24
CA ILE A 82 -11.74 8.65 -9.41
C ILE A 82 -12.65 9.65 -10.11
N TYR A 83 -12.80 10.83 -9.52
CA TYR A 83 -13.46 11.97 -10.14
C TYR A 83 -12.42 12.80 -10.89
N HIS A 84 -12.60 12.96 -12.19
CA HIS A 84 -11.67 13.69 -13.03
C HIS A 84 -12.42 14.35 -14.19
N GLU A 85 -12.17 15.65 -14.42
CA GLU A 85 -12.81 16.46 -15.47
C GLU A 85 -14.35 16.33 -15.53
N GLY A 86 -15.01 16.30 -14.37
CA GLY A 86 -16.47 16.19 -14.27
C GLY A 86 -17.04 14.82 -14.63
N ALA A 87 -16.18 13.81 -14.86
CA ALA A 87 -16.57 12.42 -15.09
C ALA A 87 -16.08 11.50 -13.96
N LYS A 88 -16.72 10.34 -13.86
CA LYS A 88 -16.38 9.29 -12.89
C LYS A 88 -15.68 8.14 -13.61
N TYR A 89 -14.56 7.69 -13.06
CA TYR A 89 -13.72 6.62 -13.60
C TYR A 89 -13.49 5.56 -12.54
N GLN A 90 -13.97 4.34 -12.78
CA GLN A 90 -13.78 3.21 -11.86
C GLN A 90 -12.48 2.50 -12.17
N ILE A 91 -11.69 2.19 -11.13
CA ILE A 91 -10.51 1.32 -11.23
C ILE A 91 -10.97 -0.10 -11.53
N ASN A 92 -10.69 -0.58 -12.74
CA ASN A 92 -11.13 -1.89 -13.22
C ASN A 92 -9.98 -2.81 -13.65
N ARG A 93 -8.77 -2.28 -13.80
CA ARG A 93 -7.63 -3.00 -14.37
C ARG A 93 -6.35 -2.75 -13.59
N ALA A 94 -5.54 -3.78 -13.43
CA ALA A 94 -4.13 -3.72 -13.06
C ALA A 94 -3.25 -4.10 -14.26
N TRP A 95 -2.28 -3.27 -14.60
CA TRP A 95 -1.37 -3.59 -15.70
C TRP A 95 -0.27 -4.55 -15.27
N LEU A 96 -0.38 -5.77 -15.77
CA LEU A 96 0.59 -6.83 -15.57
C LEU A 96 1.43 -7.02 -16.83
N PRO A 97 2.67 -7.52 -16.71
CA PRO A 97 3.46 -7.95 -17.86
C PRO A 97 2.70 -8.98 -18.69
N ALA A 98 2.83 -8.89 -20.02
CA ALA A 98 2.18 -9.84 -20.94
C ALA A 98 2.75 -11.26 -20.82
N GLN A 99 4.00 -11.38 -20.37
CA GLN A 99 4.68 -12.65 -20.12
C GLN A 99 4.86 -12.84 -18.62
N GLU A 100 4.51 -14.03 -18.14
CA GLU A 100 4.71 -14.47 -16.75
C GLU A 100 4.19 -13.47 -15.69
N PRO A 101 2.91 -13.03 -15.76
CA PRO A 101 2.33 -12.12 -14.79
C PRO A 101 2.38 -12.64 -13.34
N GLU A 102 2.49 -13.96 -13.15
CA GLU A 102 2.60 -14.63 -11.86
C GLU A 102 3.88 -14.22 -11.11
N LYS A 103 4.95 -13.84 -11.82
CA LYS A 103 6.21 -13.38 -11.21
C LYS A 103 6.09 -12.06 -10.46
N ARG A 104 5.01 -11.29 -10.71
CA ARG A 104 4.75 -10.04 -9.98
C ARG A 104 4.21 -10.27 -8.58
N PHE A 105 3.79 -11.48 -8.26
CA PHE A 105 3.27 -11.83 -6.94
C PHE A 105 4.42 -12.20 -6.00
N VAL A 106 4.37 -11.64 -4.81
CA VAL A 106 5.28 -11.95 -3.72
C VAL A 106 4.52 -12.59 -2.58
N ARG A 107 5.27 -13.24 -1.70
CA ARG A 107 4.76 -13.81 -0.45
C ARG A 107 5.35 -13.07 0.73
N ALA A 108 4.57 -12.95 1.79
CA ALA A 108 5.01 -12.38 3.05
C ALA A 108 4.35 -13.10 4.23
N LYS A 109 5.01 -13.08 5.38
CA LYS A 109 4.43 -13.48 6.67
C LYS A 109 4.38 -12.27 7.60
N LEU A 110 3.18 -11.89 8.03
CA LEU A 110 2.95 -10.74 8.90
C LEU A 110 2.79 -11.22 10.33
N CYS A 111 3.53 -10.65 11.28
CA CYS A 111 3.30 -10.94 12.69
C CYS A 111 2.04 -10.19 13.15
N LEU A 112 1.01 -10.93 13.56
CA LEU A 112 -0.24 -10.36 14.07
C LEU A 112 -0.04 -9.69 15.43
N SER A 113 0.89 -10.20 16.24
CA SER A 113 1.15 -9.66 17.57
C SER A 113 1.80 -8.28 17.54
N CYS A 114 2.82 -8.06 16.71
CA CYS A 114 3.58 -6.80 16.72
C CYS A 114 3.62 -6.04 15.39
N GLY A 115 3.00 -6.55 14.32
CA GLY A 115 2.97 -5.90 13.01
C GLY A 115 4.21 -6.06 12.14
N TYR A 116 5.22 -6.82 12.60
CA TYR A 116 6.48 -7.01 11.86
C TYR A 116 6.30 -7.80 10.56
N LEU A 117 6.93 -7.34 9.49
CA LEU A 117 6.91 -7.91 8.15
C LEU A 117 8.08 -8.87 7.93
N HIS A 118 7.78 -10.09 7.45
CA HIS A 118 8.76 -11.06 6.98
C HIS A 118 8.54 -11.27 5.48
N GLU A 119 9.53 -10.92 4.68
CA GLU A 119 9.53 -11.07 3.22
C GLU A 119 10.80 -11.83 2.77
N GLY A 120 10.77 -12.36 1.55
CA GLY A 120 11.88 -13.16 1.00
C GLY A 120 12.06 -14.47 1.77
N GLU A 121 13.30 -14.77 2.17
CA GLU A 121 13.62 -15.97 2.94
C GLU A 121 13.06 -15.94 4.37
N ALA A 122 12.92 -14.75 4.95
CA ALA A 122 12.41 -14.56 6.32
C ALA A 122 10.95 -15.05 6.49
N VAL A 123 10.23 -15.24 5.39
CA VAL A 123 8.90 -15.86 5.37
C VAL A 123 8.92 -17.25 6.01
N ASN A 124 10.03 -17.98 5.93
CA ASN A 124 10.15 -19.32 6.47
C ASN A 124 10.55 -19.35 7.96
N GLU A 125 10.77 -18.19 8.59
CA GLU A 125 11.10 -18.12 10.01
C GLU A 125 9.93 -18.60 10.88
N GLU A 126 10.28 -19.29 11.96
CA GLU A 126 9.34 -19.81 12.96
C GLU A 126 9.01 -18.78 14.05
N LYS A 127 9.92 -17.84 14.30
CA LYS A 127 9.78 -16.78 15.31
C LYS A 127 9.86 -15.41 14.67
N CYS A 128 9.12 -14.46 15.22
CA CYS A 128 9.15 -13.09 14.74
C CYS A 128 10.50 -12.44 15.03
N GLY A 129 11.15 -11.87 14.01
CA GLY A 129 12.41 -11.15 14.16
C GLY A 129 12.36 -9.87 15.02
N ASN A 130 11.17 -9.42 15.43
CA ASN A 130 11.01 -8.26 16.33
C ASN A 130 10.59 -8.66 17.75
N CYS A 131 9.44 -9.32 17.91
CA CYS A 131 8.92 -9.68 19.24
C CYS A 131 9.33 -11.06 19.74
N GLY A 132 9.92 -11.90 18.89
CA GLY A 132 10.29 -13.28 19.23
C GLY A 132 9.12 -14.27 19.37
N GLY A 133 7.87 -13.81 19.21
CA GLY A 133 6.68 -14.66 19.25
C GLY A 133 6.64 -15.70 18.13
N ALA A 134 5.97 -16.83 18.38
CA ALA A 134 5.81 -17.90 17.40
C ALA A 134 4.92 -17.46 16.22
N LEU A 135 5.44 -17.58 15.00
CA LEU A 135 4.75 -17.18 13.77
C LEU A 135 3.80 -18.26 13.23
N GLU A 136 3.84 -19.47 13.77
CA GLU A 136 2.88 -20.52 13.42
C GLU A 136 1.46 -20.17 13.90
N SER A 137 1.33 -19.69 15.14
CA SER A 137 0.05 -19.27 15.73
C SER A 137 -0.21 -17.77 15.63
N GLY A 138 0.86 -16.95 15.66
CA GLY A 138 0.77 -15.49 15.64
C GLY A 138 1.15 -14.84 14.31
N GLY A 139 1.27 -15.62 13.23
CA GLY A 139 1.65 -15.12 11.90
C GLY A 139 0.55 -15.30 10.87
N LEU A 140 0.34 -14.29 10.03
CA LEU A 140 -0.52 -14.35 8.85
C LEU A 140 0.35 -14.54 7.60
N TYR A 141 0.29 -15.74 7.01
CA TYR A 141 0.97 -16.02 5.75
C TYR A 141 0.11 -15.57 4.55
N VAL A 142 0.70 -14.77 3.67
CA VAL A 142 0.05 -14.20 2.49
C VAL A 142 0.83 -14.57 1.25
N VAL A 143 0.19 -15.31 0.34
CA VAL A 143 0.85 -15.85 -0.86
C VAL A 143 0.65 -14.97 -2.09
N ASN A 144 -0.51 -14.32 -2.21
CA ASN A 144 -0.90 -13.58 -3.40
C ASN A 144 -0.81 -12.06 -3.18
N LEU A 145 0.36 -11.55 -2.79
CA LEU A 145 0.60 -10.11 -2.68
C LEU A 145 1.08 -9.54 -4.01
N LEU A 146 0.35 -8.57 -4.53
CA LEU A 146 0.71 -7.87 -5.75
C LEU A 146 1.14 -6.44 -5.39
N GLU A 147 2.40 -6.09 -5.68
CA GLU A 147 2.87 -4.71 -5.53
C GLU A 147 2.08 -3.85 -6.53
N MET A 148 1.36 -2.85 -6.02
CA MET A 148 0.36 -2.10 -6.76
C MET A 148 0.93 -1.59 -8.09
N PRO A 149 0.52 -2.19 -9.22
CA PRO A 149 1.00 -1.75 -10.53
C PRO A 149 0.24 -0.49 -10.94
N THR A 150 0.59 0.04 -12.12
CA THR A 150 -0.26 1.02 -12.78
C THR A 150 -1.67 0.48 -12.93
N GLN A 151 -2.65 1.25 -12.47
CA GLN A 151 -4.05 0.91 -12.61
C GLN A 151 -4.61 1.48 -13.91
N GLY A 152 -5.57 0.78 -14.50
CA GLY A 152 -6.43 1.27 -15.56
C GLY A 152 -7.83 1.53 -15.02
N THR A 153 -8.48 2.52 -15.63
CA THR A 153 -9.85 2.88 -15.30
C THR A 153 -10.79 2.69 -16.48
N GLU A 154 -12.08 2.70 -16.17
CA GLU A 154 -13.17 2.76 -17.14
C GLU A 154 -14.20 3.79 -16.69
N ARG A 155 -14.68 4.59 -17.65
CA ARG A 155 -15.69 5.62 -17.41
C ARG A 155 -17.02 4.98 -17.01
N ARG A 156 -17.62 5.46 -15.93
CA ARG A 156 -18.94 5.01 -15.44
C ARG A 156 -19.91 6.18 -15.40
N ASP A 157 -21.08 6.03 -16.02
CA ASP A 157 -22.14 7.04 -16.01
C ASP A 157 -23.04 6.95 -14.77
N ARG A 158 -23.17 5.77 -14.17
CA ARG A 158 -23.96 5.52 -12.95
C ARG A 158 -23.17 4.66 -11.98
N ILE A 159 -23.33 4.97 -10.71
CA ILE A 159 -22.83 4.19 -9.58
C ILE A 159 -24.06 3.75 -8.82
N THR A 160 -24.15 2.46 -8.52
CA THR A 160 -25.26 1.91 -7.73
C THR A 160 -25.13 2.34 -6.27
N SER A 161 -26.25 2.42 -5.54
CA SER A 161 -26.22 2.76 -4.11
C SER A 161 -25.28 1.85 -3.31
N ASP A 162 -25.21 0.57 -3.67
CA ASP A 162 -24.35 -0.42 -3.03
C ASP A 162 -22.85 -0.18 -3.31
N GLU A 163 -22.51 0.27 -4.51
CA GLU A 163 -21.14 0.70 -4.84
C GLU A 163 -20.75 1.95 -4.05
N GLU A 164 -21.66 2.92 -3.92
CA GLU A 164 -21.43 4.15 -3.16
C GLU A 164 -21.28 3.88 -1.66
N GLU A 165 -22.10 2.99 -1.10
CA GLU A 165 -21.98 2.56 0.29
C GLU A 165 -20.68 1.80 0.55
N ARG A 166 -20.24 0.93 -0.38
CA ARG A 166 -18.93 0.26 -0.28
C ARG A 166 -17.77 1.24 -0.30
N MET A 167 -17.79 2.21 -1.22
CA MET A 167 -16.77 3.26 -1.28
C MET A 167 -16.72 4.07 0.02
N ARG A 168 -17.88 4.37 0.62
CA ARG A 168 -17.96 5.09 1.90
C ARG A 168 -17.27 4.36 3.05
N MET A 169 -17.31 3.03 3.05
CA MET A 169 -16.67 2.21 4.09
C MET A 169 -15.16 2.06 3.89
N GLY A 170 -14.70 2.19 2.64
CA GLY A 170 -13.30 2.13 2.28
C GLY A 170 -12.68 0.74 2.46
N TYR A 171 -11.36 0.75 2.41
CA TYR A 171 -10.54 -0.45 2.47
C TYR A 171 -10.11 -0.82 3.90
N ASP A 172 -9.87 -2.10 4.09
CA ASP A 172 -9.12 -2.64 5.21
C ASP A 172 -7.62 -2.60 4.85
N VAL A 173 -6.95 -1.52 5.25
CA VAL A 173 -5.53 -1.32 4.99
C VAL A 173 -4.76 -1.43 6.30
N GLN A 174 -3.76 -2.31 6.31
CA GLN A 174 -2.86 -2.50 7.44
C GLN A 174 -1.45 -2.04 7.07
N THR A 175 -0.79 -1.34 7.99
CA THR A 175 0.64 -1.03 7.88
C THR A 175 1.46 -2.06 8.64
N ASN A 176 2.50 -2.56 7.98
CA ASN A 176 3.49 -3.48 8.52
C ASN A 176 4.88 -2.89 8.31
N PHE A 177 5.82 -3.22 9.19
CA PHE A 177 7.16 -2.65 9.15
C PHE A 177 8.24 -3.71 9.26
N ARG A 178 9.42 -3.40 8.73
CA ARG A 178 10.65 -4.18 8.90
C ARG A 178 11.81 -3.23 9.12
N TYR A 179 12.67 -3.53 10.10
CA TYR A 179 13.85 -2.71 10.34
C TYR A 179 14.90 -2.93 9.25
N ALA A 180 15.61 -1.86 8.87
CA ALA A 180 16.80 -1.99 8.05
C ALA A 180 17.88 -2.81 8.78
N GLN A 181 18.72 -3.49 8.01
CA GLN A 181 19.92 -4.16 8.52
C GLN A 181 21.15 -3.30 8.25
N GLY A 182 22.09 -3.28 9.20
CA GLY A 182 23.39 -2.67 9.04
C GLY A 182 24.34 -3.55 8.22
N PRO A 183 25.53 -3.05 7.85
CA PRO A 183 26.56 -3.85 7.17
C PRO A 183 27.00 -5.09 7.97
N ASP A 184 26.83 -5.06 9.28
CA ASP A 184 27.09 -6.14 10.23
C ASP A 184 25.92 -7.13 10.41
N GLY A 185 24.84 -6.97 9.63
CA GLY A 185 23.63 -7.78 9.69
C GLY A 185 22.72 -7.46 10.89
N ARG A 186 23.09 -6.51 11.77
CA ARG A 186 22.28 -6.15 12.93
C ARG A 186 21.13 -5.22 12.54
N LEU A 187 20.03 -5.33 13.27
CA LEU A 187 18.88 -4.43 13.08
C LEU A 187 19.28 -3.00 13.41
N ARG A 188 19.06 -2.08 12.47
CA ARG A 188 19.25 -0.64 12.66
C ARG A 188 18.05 -0.08 13.44
N ARG A 189 18.15 -0.16 14.76
CA ARG A 189 17.20 0.47 15.67
C ARG A 189 17.90 0.98 16.93
N ARG A 190 17.31 1.99 17.56
CA ARG A 190 17.71 2.53 18.87
C ARG A 190 16.55 2.36 19.83
N LEU A 191 16.80 1.71 20.95
CA LEU A 191 15.82 1.49 22.00
C LEU A 191 16.00 2.55 23.09
N ALA A 192 14.87 3.04 23.60
CA ALA A 192 14.81 3.96 24.73
C ALA A 192 13.57 3.64 25.58
N SER A 193 13.55 4.12 26.83
CA SER A 193 12.38 4.07 27.69
C SER A 193 12.12 5.46 28.27
N ALA A 194 10.88 5.93 28.22
CA ALA A 194 10.43 7.09 28.97
C ALA A 194 10.03 6.65 30.37
N VAL A 195 10.50 7.35 31.40
CA VAL A 195 10.26 7.02 32.81
C VAL A 195 9.66 8.20 33.55
N ASP A 196 8.89 7.93 34.60
CA ASP A 196 8.43 8.97 35.53
C ASP A 196 9.54 9.39 36.51
N VAL A 197 9.21 10.34 37.41
CA VAL A 197 10.13 10.82 38.46
C VAL A 197 10.58 9.71 39.44
N LYS A 198 9.87 8.59 39.51
CA LYS A 198 10.18 7.42 40.33
C LYS A 198 10.87 6.30 39.54
N GLN A 199 11.34 6.58 38.32
CA GLN A 199 11.95 5.60 37.40
C GLN A 199 11.01 4.47 36.95
N LYS A 200 9.69 4.64 37.10
CA LYS A 200 8.72 3.71 36.53
C LYS A 200 8.64 3.94 35.02
N LYS A 201 8.79 2.87 34.23
CA LYS A 201 8.64 2.94 32.77
C LYS A 201 7.20 3.29 32.39
N LEU A 202 7.07 4.32 31.55
CA LEU A 202 5.80 4.79 30.98
C LEU A 202 5.66 4.37 29.52
N LEU A 203 6.73 4.48 28.73
CA LEU A 203 6.75 4.06 27.33
C LEU A 203 8.09 3.39 27.02
N ASP A 204 8.07 2.30 26.28
CA ASP A 204 9.25 1.83 25.56
C ASP A 204 9.17 2.34 24.12
N VAL A 205 10.30 2.83 23.61
CA VAL A 205 10.38 3.48 22.30
C VAL A 205 11.49 2.83 21.47
N SER A 206 11.19 2.53 20.20
CA SER A 206 12.14 2.01 19.23
C SER A 206 12.19 2.92 18.02
N TYR A 207 13.29 3.66 17.87
CA TYR A 207 13.56 4.47 16.69
C TYR A 207 14.31 3.64 15.65
N ALA A 208 13.77 3.55 14.44
CA ALA A 208 14.32 2.77 13.35
C ALA A 208 14.50 3.65 12.10
N PRO A 209 15.72 4.12 11.82
CA PRO A 209 15.99 4.86 10.60
C PRO A 209 15.91 3.94 9.38
N ALA A 210 15.37 4.47 8.27
CA ALA A 210 15.22 3.76 7.01
C ALA A 210 14.50 2.38 7.13
N ALA A 211 13.48 2.30 7.97
CA ALA A 211 12.61 1.13 8.04
C ALA A 211 11.81 0.96 6.75
N THR A 212 11.61 -0.29 6.35
CA THR A 212 10.71 -0.65 5.25
C THR A 212 9.28 -0.71 5.79
N LEU A 213 8.37 0.03 5.17
CA LEU A 213 6.94 0.03 5.49
C LEU A 213 6.16 -0.54 4.31
N TRP A 214 5.30 -1.51 4.59
CA TRP A 214 4.31 -2.03 3.65
C TRP A 214 2.92 -1.60 4.10
N ARG A 215 2.13 -1.00 3.20
CA ARG A 215 0.69 -0.84 3.40
C ARG A 215 -0.03 -1.84 2.53
N ILE A 216 -0.76 -2.75 3.16
CA ILE A 216 -1.42 -3.87 2.51
C ILE A 216 -2.93 -3.64 2.54
N ASN A 217 -3.55 -3.63 1.36
CA ASN A 217 -4.98 -3.59 1.20
C ASN A 217 -5.53 -5.02 1.17
N HIS A 218 -6.23 -5.39 2.25
CA HIS A 218 -6.80 -6.72 2.47
C HIS A 218 -8.16 -6.91 1.81
N GLY A 219 -8.71 -5.88 1.16
CA GLY A 219 -10.06 -5.86 0.62
C GLY A 219 -10.92 -4.75 1.20
N TRP A 220 -12.20 -4.78 0.89
CA TRP A 220 -13.22 -3.92 1.49
C TRP A 220 -13.40 -4.23 2.99
N ARG A 221 -13.74 -3.23 3.81
CA ARG A 221 -13.96 -3.45 5.26
C ARG A 221 -15.14 -4.38 5.56
N ARG A 222 -16.24 -4.27 4.82
CA ARG A 222 -17.37 -5.20 4.86
C ARG A 222 -17.27 -6.18 3.69
N ARG A 223 -16.49 -7.24 3.86
CA ARG A 223 -16.28 -8.29 2.84
C ARG A 223 -16.79 -9.64 3.31
N GLN A 224 -17.25 -10.46 2.37
CA GLN A 224 -17.46 -11.89 2.60
C GLN A 224 -16.16 -12.69 2.49
N GLU A 225 -15.24 -12.27 1.61
CA GLU A 225 -13.96 -12.94 1.35
C GLU A 225 -12.79 -11.95 1.41
N VAL A 226 -11.62 -12.41 1.86
CA VAL A 226 -10.41 -11.58 1.94
C VAL A 226 -9.71 -11.46 0.58
N GLY A 227 -9.32 -10.24 0.22
CA GLY A 227 -8.63 -9.92 -1.03
C GLY A 227 -9.57 -9.77 -2.22
N TYR A 228 -8.99 -9.79 -3.41
CA TYR A 228 -9.62 -9.55 -4.70
C TYR A 228 -9.44 -10.75 -5.62
N ARG A 229 -10.24 -10.78 -6.69
CA ARG A 229 -10.09 -11.72 -7.80
C ARG A 229 -9.59 -10.96 -9.03
N LEU A 230 -8.59 -11.52 -9.70
CA LEU A 230 -7.90 -10.88 -10.82
C LEU A 230 -7.75 -11.86 -11.97
N ASP A 231 -8.26 -11.49 -13.15
CA ASP A 231 -7.94 -12.18 -14.41
C ASP A 231 -6.51 -11.80 -14.81
N LEU A 232 -5.56 -12.73 -14.69
CA LEU A 232 -4.14 -12.44 -14.94
C LEU A 232 -3.83 -12.11 -16.40
N LYS A 233 -4.60 -12.68 -17.33
CA LYS A 233 -4.38 -12.51 -18.76
C LYS A 233 -4.81 -11.12 -19.22
N ARG A 234 -5.92 -10.63 -18.68
CA ARG A 234 -6.48 -9.31 -19.03
C ARG A 234 -6.09 -8.20 -18.05
N GLY A 235 -5.61 -8.58 -16.87
CA GLY A 235 -5.38 -7.67 -15.76
C GLY A 235 -6.66 -7.10 -15.16
N ILE A 236 -7.83 -7.73 -15.36
CA ILE A 236 -9.13 -7.16 -14.96
C ILE A 236 -9.49 -7.62 -13.54
N TRP A 237 -9.86 -6.66 -12.68
CA TRP A 237 -10.43 -6.93 -11.37
C TRP A 237 -11.86 -7.44 -11.53
N LEU A 238 -12.18 -8.59 -10.92
CA LEU A 238 -13.50 -9.20 -11.01
C LEU A 238 -14.31 -8.86 -9.75
N GLY A 239 -15.54 -8.39 -9.93
CA GLY A 239 -16.45 -8.12 -8.80
C GLY A 239 -16.79 -9.41 -8.04
N GLN A 240 -17.14 -9.36 -6.75
CA GLN A 240 -17.33 -10.56 -5.90
C GLN A 240 -18.34 -11.58 -6.47
N ASN A 241 -19.37 -11.13 -7.19
CA ASN A 241 -20.42 -11.99 -7.74
C ASN A 241 -20.22 -12.35 -9.23
N GLU A 242 -19.15 -11.84 -9.87
CA GLU A 242 -18.90 -12.14 -11.29
C GLU A 242 -18.33 -13.55 -11.44
N THR A 243 -18.96 -14.38 -12.28
CA THR A 243 -18.45 -15.72 -12.57
C THR A 243 -17.34 -15.63 -13.62
N PRO A 244 -16.17 -16.28 -13.42
CA PRO A 244 -15.15 -16.40 -14.46
C PRO A 244 -15.78 -16.91 -15.77
N GLY A 245 -15.59 -16.19 -16.88
CA GLY A 245 -16.11 -16.58 -18.20
C GLY A 245 -17.45 -15.96 -18.62
N LYS A 246 -18.07 -15.07 -17.84
CA LYS A 246 -19.26 -14.28 -18.26
C LYS A 246 -18.94 -12.91 -18.87
N THR A 247 -17.66 -12.52 -18.96
CA THR A 247 -17.26 -11.31 -19.68
C THR A 247 -17.47 -11.50 -21.19
N PRO A 248 -18.15 -10.60 -21.92
CA PRO A 248 -18.36 -10.76 -23.35
C PRO A 248 -17.03 -10.91 -24.11
N GLY A 249 -16.84 -12.02 -24.83
CA GLY A 249 -15.76 -12.17 -25.81
C GLY A 249 -14.43 -12.77 -25.33
N GLY A 250 -14.38 -13.69 -24.35
CA GLY A 250 -13.20 -14.56 -24.30
C GLY A 250 -13.25 -15.76 -23.37
N THR A 251 -12.31 -16.67 -23.62
CA THR A 251 -12.02 -17.85 -22.82
C THR A 251 -11.76 -17.45 -21.36
N ALA A 252 -12.24 -18.25 -20.40
CA ALA A 252 -11.97 -18.04 -18.99
C ALA A 252 -10.45 -17.89 -18.79
N GLY A 253 -10.01 -16.68 -18.41
CA GLY A 253 -8.61 -16.43 -18.07
C GLY A 253 -8.23 -17.18 -16.80
N GLU A 254 -6.94 -17.30 -16.53
CA GLU A 254 -6.46 -17.76 -15.23
C GLU A 254 -6.83 -16.70 -14.18
N VAL A 255 -7.86 -17.00 -13.38
CA VAL A 255 -8.34 -16.11 -12.32
C VAL A 255 -7.59 -16.44 -11.04
N LYS A 256 -6.81 -15.48 -10.56
CA LYS A 256 -6.16 -15.56 -9.25
C LYS A 256 -7.06 -14.96 -8.19
N SER A 257 -7.31 -15.71 -7.12
CA SER A 257 -8.17 -15.29 -6.00
C SER A 257 -7.35 -14.91 -4.77
N GLN A 258 -7.98 -14.25 -3.80
CA GLN A 258 -7.35 -13.77 -2.56
C GLN A 258 -6.13 -12.87 -2.82
N VAL A 259 -6.14 -12.13 -3.94
CA VAL A 259 -5.10 -11.17 -4.27
C VAL A 259 -5.19 -10.01 -3.29
N ARG A 260 -4.08 -9.65 -2.65
CA ARG A 260 -3.98 -8.43 -1.82
C ARG A 260 -3.04 -7.47 -2.51
N LEU A 261 -3.43 -6.20 -2.58
CA LEU A 261 -2.54 -5.17 -3.08
C LEU A 261 -1.65 -4.70 -1.95
N PHE A 262 -0.40 -4.38 -2.24
CA PHE A 262 0.44 -3.66 -1.31
C PHE A 262 1.26 -2.59 -2.01
N VAL A 263 1.69 -1.62 -1.23
CA VAL A 263 2.71 -0.65 -1.61
C VAL A 263 3.82 -0.68 -0.58
N ARG A 264 5.04 -0.40 -1.01
CA ARG A 264 6.21 -0.30 -0.13
C ARG A 264 6.88 1.05 -0.22
N GLY A 265 7.39 1.50 0.91
CA GLY A 265 8.22 2.70 1.02
C GLY A 265 9.25 2.52 2.12
N THR A 266 10.23 3.42 2.13
CA THR A 266 11.26 3.48 3.16
C THR A 266 11.10 4.81 3.90
N ALA A 267 11.00 4.75 5.22
CA ALA A 267 10.85 5.92 6.07
C ALA A 267 11.59 5.72 7.39
N ASN A 268 11.83 6.80 8.12
CA ASN A 268 12.15 6.67 9.54
C ASN A 268 10.87 6.25 10.27
N ALA A 269 10.99 5.30 11.18
CA ALA A 269 9.88 4.81 11.98
C ALA A 269 10.18 4.99 13.46
N LEU A 270 9.19 5.41 14.24
CA LEU A 270 9.24 5.45 15.69
C LEU A 270 8.10 4.59 16.24
N LEU A 271 8.45 3.53 16.96
CA LEU A 271 7.46 2.69 17.62
C LEU A 271 7.42 3.04 19.10
N ALA A 272 6.24 3.40 19.59
CA ALA A 272 5.98 3.72 20.97
C ALA A 272 5.04 2.68 21.58
N TYR A 273 5.51 2.00 22.62
CA TYR A 273 4.77 0.96 23.35
C TYR A 273 4.49 1.48 24.76
N PRO A 274 3.25 1.91 25.05
CA PRO A 274 2.87 2.28 26.40
C PRO A 274 3.06 1.11 27.36
N ARG A 275 3.56 1.40 28.57
CA ARG A 275 3.79 0.42 29.63
C ARG A 275 2.87 0.71 30.80
N GLU A 276 2.28 -0.35 31.33
CA GLU A 276 1.50 -0.45 32.58
C GLU A 276 0.90 0.86 33.16
N GLY A 277 -0.43 0.98 33.09
CA GLY A 277 -1.21 1.90 33.91
C GLY A 277 -2.72 1.68 33.72
N ALA A 278 -3.52 1.95 34.76
CA ALA A 278 -4.99 1.79 34.74
C ALA A 278 -5.70 2.57 33.62
N ALA A 279 -5.02 3.56 33.03
CA ALA A 279 -5.51 4.29 31.87
C ALA A 279 -5.51 3.45 30.59
N MET A 280 -4.64 2.43 30.46
CA MET A 280 -4.56 1.59 29.26
C MET A 280 -5.80 0.71 29.04
N ASP A 281 -6.53 0.40 30.12
CA ASP A 281 -7.79 -0.37 30.03
C ASP A 281 -8.92 0.45 29.37
N SER A 282 -8.76 1.78 29.28
CA SER A 282 -9.70 2.63 28.59
C SER A 282 -9.51 2.54 27.06
N PRO A 283 -10.58 2.25 26.29
CA PRO A 283 -10.53 2.26 24.83
C PRO A 283 -10.07 3.60 24.22
N SER A 284 -10.24 4.71 24.96
CA SER A 284 -9.85 6.04 24.50
C SER A 284 -8.36 6.37 24.70
N PHE A 285 -7.65 5.64 25.57
CA PHE A 285 -6.30 6.01 25.97
C PHE A 285 -5.30 6.00 24.82
N LEU A 286 -5.19 4.89 24.10
CA LEU A 286 -4.22 4.75 23.01
C LEU A 286 -4.49 5.73 21.85
N PRO A 287 -5.75 5.91 21.38
CA PRO A 287 -6.08 6.97 20.43
C PRO A 287 -5.70 8.37 20.93
N SER A 288 -6.04 8.72 22.18
CA SER A 288 -5.70 10.03 22.74
C SER A 288 -4.18 10.24 22.82
N LEU A 289 -3.43 9.22 23.24
CA LEU A 289 -1.97 9.27 23.29
C LEU A 289 -1.35 9.41 21.90
N GLN A 290 -1.85 8.66 20.91
CA GLN A 290 -1.43 8.77 19.51
C GLN A 290 -1.58 10.21 19.00
N TYR A 291 -2.77 10.80 19.16
CA TYR A 291 -3.01 12.18 18.71
C TYR A 291 -2.16 13.19 19.49
N ALA A 292 -2.04 13.05 20.81
CA ALA A 292 -1.24 13.95 21.63
C ALA A 292 0.24 13.93 21.22
N LEU A 293 0.81 12.75 21.03
CA LEU A 293 2.20 12.59 20.59
C LEU A 293 2.40 13.07 19.14
N ALA A 294 1.51 12.71 18.22
CA ALA A 294 1.61 13.16 16.82
C ALA A 294 1.59 14.69 16.72
N ARG A 295 0.62 15.35 17.39
CA ARG A 295 0.53 16.80 17.44
C ARG A 295 1.72 17.44 18.14
N GLY A 296 2.21 16.84 19.22
CA GLY A 296 3.40 17.31 19.92
C GLY A 296 4.66 17.23 19.05
N ILE A 297 4.83 16.17 18.27
CA ILE A 297 5.93 16.03 17.31
C ILE A 297 5.81 17.08 16.21
N GLN A 298 4.62 17.24 15.62
CA GLN A 298 4.36 18.24 14.58
C GLN A 298 4.71 19.66 15.04
N GLU A 299 4.24 20.04 16.24
CA GLU A 299 4.48 21.37 16.78
C GLU A 299 5.96 21.58 17.15
N LEU A 300 6.59 20.62 17.83
CA LEU A 300 7.96 20.78 18.33
C LEU A 300 9.01 20.77 17.20
N PHE A 301 8.77 19.98 16.15
CA PHE A 301 9.70 19.81 15.04
C PHE A 301 9.26 20.53 13.76
N GLU A 302 8.18 21.32 13.83
CA GLU A 302 7.61 22.07 12.69
C GLU A 302 7.32 21.18 11.47
N VAL A 303 6.85 19.96 11.72
CA VAL A 303 6.55 18.96 10.69
C VAL A 303 5.11 19.11 10.22
N GLU A 304 4.87 19.11 8.90
CA GLU A 304 3.52 19.19 8.36
C GLU A 304 2.70 17.91 8.65
N GLU A 305 1.37 18.03 8.65
CA GLU A 305 0.49 16.87 8.83
C GLU A 305 0.68 15.80 7.74
N SER A 306 1.09 16.23 6.54
CA SER A 306 1.38 15.33 5.42
C SER A 306 2.70 14.55 5.56
N GLU A 307 3.59 15.01 6.43
CA GLU A 307 4.94 14.47 6.62
C GLU A 307 5.03 13.48 7.79
N LEU A 308 4.07 13.52 8.73
CA LEU A 308 3.98 12.60 9.86
C LEU A 308 2.69 11.78 9.82
N ALA A 309 2.81 10.50 9.51
CA ALA A 309 1.74 9.54 9.72
C ALA A 309 1.76 9.00 11.15
N SER A 310 0.63 8.48 11.63
CA SER A 310 0.62 7.62 12.82
C SER A 310 -0.45 6.54 12.71
N GLU A 311 -0.10 5.33 13.11
CA GLU A 311 -0.99 4.18 13.09
C GLU A 311 -0.85 3.36 14.37
N ARG A 312 -1.96 2.80 14.85
CA ARG A 312 -1.95 1.84 15.95
C ARG A 312 -1.63 0.46 15.38
N ILE A 313 -0.67 -0.21 16.00
CA ILE A 313 -0.15 -1.50 15.53
C ILE A 313 -0.06 -2.50 16.68
N GLY A 314 -0.09 -3.79 16.32
CA GLY A 314 0.05 -4.89 17.27
C GLY A 314 -1.18 -5.12 18.15
N GLU A 315 -1.07 -6.12 19.01
CA GLU A 315 -2.11 -6.59 19.92
C GLU A 315 -1.50 -6.95 21.29
N GLY A 316 -2.33 -6.91 22.34
CA GLY A 316 -1.92 -7.26 23.70
C GLY A 316 -0.69 -6.47 24.17
N GLU A 317 0.34 -7.17 24.64
CA GLU A 317 1.61 -6.60 25.14
C GLU A 317 2.45 -5.87 24.08
N HIS A 318 2.10 -6.02 22.80
CA HIS A 318 2.76 -5.38 21.68
C HIS A 318 1.89 -4.31 21.01
N LEU A 319 0.76 -3.96 21.64
CA LEU A 319 -0.07 -2.85 21.22
C LEU A 319 0.71 -1.55 21.38
N GLY A 320 0.88 -0.83 20.28
CA GLY A 320 1.67 0.39 20.24
C GLY A 320 1.24 1.34 19.14
N ILE A 321 1.98 2.43 19.02
CA ILE A 321 1.80 3.46 18.01
C ILE A 321 3.06 3.49 17.15
N LEU A 322 2.88 3.33 15.84
CA LEU A 322 3.89 3.56 14.83
C LEU A 322 3.72 4.98 14.30
N PHE A 323 4.79 5.77 14.38
CA PHE A 323 4.93 7.05 13.68
C PHE A 323 5.90 6.87 12.51
#